data_AF-A0AA35TV79-F1
#
_entry.id   AF-A0AA35TV79-F1
#
_cell.length_a   1.000
_cell.length_b   1.000
_cell.length_c   1.000
_cell.angle_alpha   90.00
_cell.angle_beta   90.00
_cell.angle_gamma   90.00
#
_symmetry.space_group_name_H-M   'P 1'
#
loop_
_entity.id
_entity.type
_entity.pdbx_description
1 polymer ?
#
loop_
_entity_poly.entity_id
_entity_poly.type
_entity_poly.pdbx_seq_one_letter_code
_entity_poly.pdbx_strand_id
1 'polypeptide(L)'
;MAHINKCIVDLLAKTNKMPATEHAAVWVPDGDASTCMHCLKTKFTPINRRHHCRKCGAVVCGACSNRKFLLSYQAERPLRVCISCYDALTAQQAEADRSSPPPSTFVTPSQRSQYEVCSRP
;
A
#
# COMPACT_ATOMS: atom_id res chain seq x y z
N MET A 1 14.13 7.45 -30.41
CA MET A 1 13.31 8.11 -29.37
C MET A 1 11.81 7.89 -29.55
N ALA A 2 11.23 7.94 -30.75
CA ALA A 2 9.78 7.78 -30.95
C ALA A 2 9.22 6.36 -30.67
N HIS A 3 9.99 5.31 -30.91
CA HIS A 3 9.51 3.92 -30.77
C HIS A 3 9.30 3.48 -29.31
N ILE A 4 10.11 4.00 -28.38
CA ILE A 4 9.99 3.69 -26.94
C ILE A 4 8.67 4.23 -26.39
N ASN A 5 8.34 5.48 -26.71
CA ASN A 5 7.11 6.11 -26.24
C ASN A 5 5.87 5.40 -26.79
N LYS A 6 5.90 4.95 -28.06
CA LYS A 6 4.82 4.18 -28.66
C LYS A 6 4.61 2.83 -27.97
N CYS A 7 5.69 2.09 -27.70
CA CYS A 7 5.59 0.82 -26.97
C CYS A 7 5.00 0.99 -25.57
N ILE A 8 5.34 2.06 -24.85
CA ILE A 8 4.80 2.35 -23.52
C ILE A 8 3.29 2.61 -23.59
N VAL A 9 2.85 3.44 -24.53
CA VAL A 9 1.42 3.77 -24.72
C VAL A 9 0.61 2.52 -25.09
N ASP A 10 1.12 1.71 -26.01
CA ASP A 10 0.45 0.50 -26.47
C ASP A 10 0.30 -0.54 -25.33
N LEU A 11 1.30 -0.65 -24.44
CA LEU A 11 1.24 -1.54 -23.26
C LEU A 11 0.25 -1.06 -22.20
N LEU A 12 0.16 0.25 -21.96
CA LEU A 12 -0.81 0.82 -21.02
C LEU A 12 -2.24 0.62 -21.53
N ALA A 13 -2.48 0.86 -22.82
CA ALA A 13 -3.78 0.66 -23.46
C ALA A 13 -4.22 -0.82 -23.45
N LYS A 14 -3.30 -1.76 -23.68
CA LYS A 14 -3.61 -3.21 -23.71
C LYS A 14 -3.96 -3.79 -22.33
N THR A 15 -3.47 -3.18 -21.26
CA THR A 15 -3.59 -3.72 -19.90
C THR A 15 -4.72 -3.07 -19.09
N ASN A 16 -5.39 -2.02 -19.59
CA ASN A 16 -6.34 -1.20 -18.82
C ASN A 16 -5.78 -0.72 -17.46
N LYS A 17 -4.45 -0.61 -17.36
CA LYS A 17 -3.77 -0.10 -16.17
C LYS A 17 -3.45 1.37 -16.40
N MET A 18 -3.88 2.23 -15.49
CA MET A 18 -3.42 3.61 -15.48
C MET A 18 -1.88 3.62 -15.40
N PRO A 19 -1.20 4.51 -16.13
CA PRO A 19 0.23 4.69 -15.95
C PRO A 19 0.48 4.95 -14.47
N ALA A 20 1.37 4.16 -13.87
CA ALA A 20 1.86 4.48 -12.55
C ALA A 20 2.50 5.88 -12.65
N THR A 21 1.79 6.89 -12.13
CA THR A 21 2.34 8.25 -11.98
C THR A 21 3.55 8.24 -11.05
N GLU A 22 3.63 7.21 -10.20
CA GLU A 22 4.87 6.75 -9.59
C GLU A 22 5.67 5.93 -10.60
N HIS A 23 6.67 6.55 -11.21
CA HIS A 23 7.86 5.81 -11.62
C HIS A 23 8.30 4.98 -10.41
N ALA A 24 8.40 3.66 -10.57
CA ALA A 24 8.88 2.76 -9.51
C ALA A 24 10.11 3.43 -8.87
N ALA A 25 10.02 3.70 -7.57
CA ALA A 25 10.99 4.56 -6.92
C ALA A 25 12.41 4.05 -7.21
N VAL A 26 13.24 4.91 -7.79
CA VAL A 26 14.64 4.61 -8.07
C VAL A 26 15.27 4.22 -6.75
N TRP A 27 15.61 2.94 -6.62
CA TRP A 27 16.23 2.41 -5.42
C TRP A 27 17.59 3.07 -5.27
N VAL A 28 17.74 3.95 -4.28
CA VAL A 28 18.98 4.69 -4.10
C VAL A 28 20.05 3.71 -3.59
N PRO A 29 21.20 3.59 -4.29
CA PRO A 29 22.29 2.75 -3.83
C PRO A 29 22.77 3.14 -2.43
N ASP A 30 23.08 2.14 -1.60
CA ASP A 30 23.54 2.32 -0.22
C ASP A 30 24.76 3.25 -0.06
N GLY A 31 25.58 3.37 -1.10
CA GLY A 31 26.76 4.25 -1.14
C GLY A 31 26.41 5.74 -1.23
N ASP A 32 25.24 6.07 -1.78
CA ASP A 32 24.82 7.46 -2.00
C ASP A 32 23.98 8.00 -0.81
N ALA A 33 23.56 7.12 0.10
CA ALA A 33 22.79 7.46 1.28
C ALA A 33 23.65 7.37 2.56
N SER A 34 24.35 8.45 2.88
CA SER A 34 25.11 8.58 4.13
C SER A 34 24.23 8.93 5.34
N THR A 35 23.05 9.50 5.09
CA THR A 35 22.12 10.01 6.10
C THR A 35 20.69 9.62 5.74
N CYS A 36 19.83 9.42 6.75
CA CYS A 36 18.42 9.12 6.57
C CYS A 36 17.73 10.18 5.71
N MET A 37 17.12 9.75 4.61
CA MET A 37 16.43 10.64 3.66
C MET A 37 15.12 11.21 4.18
N HIS A 38 14.63 10.73 5.33
CA HIS A 38 13.39 11.24 5.94
C HIS A 38 13.65 12.28 7.04
N CYS A 39 14.59 12.01 7.97
CA CYS A 39 14.85 12.95 9.05
C CYS A 39 16.04 13.88 8.78
N LEU A 40 16.91 13.54 7.82
CA LEU A 40 18.16 14.26 7.49
C LEU A 40 19.13 14.45 8.68
N LYS A 41 18.87 13.77 9.81
CA LYS A 41 19.61 13.91 11.07
C LYS A 41 20.45 12.67 11.37
N THR A 42 19.89 11.48 11.15
CA THR A 42 20.55 10.22 11.48
C THR A 42 21.55 9.84 10.39
N LYS A 43 22.85 9.92 10.70
CA LYS A 43 23.90 9.32 9.86
C LYS A 43 23.87 7.80 10.00
N PHE A 44 24.05 7.10 8.89
CA PHE A 44 24.13 5.65 8.88
C PHE A 44 25.52 5.19 9.32
N THR A 45 25.55 4.20 10.19
CA THR A 45 26.76 3.58 10.75
C THR A 45 26.50 2.08 10.87
N PRO A 46 27.51 1.23 11.18
CA PRO A 46 27.26 -0.20 11.41
C PRO A 46 26.19 -0.47 12.50
N ILE A 47 26.02 0.46 13.44
CA ILE A 47 24.98 0.46 14.48
C ILE A 47 23.66 1.01 13.91
N ASN A 48 23.69 2.18 13.27
CA ASN A 48 22.54 2.79 12.61
C ASN A 48 22.38 2.22 11.20
N ARG A 49 21.78 1.04 11.09
CA ARG A 49 21.59 0.35 9.81
C ARG A 49 20.61 1.07 8.90
N ARG A 50 20.85 0.94 7.59
CA ARG A 50 19.97 1.43 6.53
C ARG A 50 18.72 0.56 6.42
N HIS A 51 17.58 1.18 6.15
CA HIS A 51 16.34 0.50 5.78
C HIS A 51 15.72 1.18 4.58
N HIS A 52 15.07 0.41 3.72
CA HIS A 52 14.39 0.98 2.55
C HIS A 52 12.88 1.07 2.79
N CYS A 53 12.27 2.16 2.37
CA CYS A 53 10.82 2.22 2.23
C CYS A 53 10.40 1.40 1.01
N ARG A 54 9.50 0.42 1.17
CA ARG A 54 9.06 -0.41 0.04
C ARG A 54 8.09 0.32 -0.91
N LYS A 55 7.51 1.43 -0.46
CA LYS A 55 6.65 2.30 -1.28
C LYS A 55 7.48 3.29 -2.11
N CYS A 56 8.30 4.11 -1.46
CA CYS A 56 9.03 5.21 -2.12
C CYS A 56 10.53 4.97 -2.33
N GLY A 57 11.07 3.78 -2.04
CA GLY A 57 12.48 3.41 -2.30
C GLY A 57 13.53 4.12 -1.43
N ALA A 58 13.15 5.16 -0.67
CA ALA A 58 14.09 5.97 0.11
C ALA A 58 14.81 5.18 1.22
N VAL A 59 16.08 5.52 1.46
CA VAL A 59 16.89 4.98 2.55
C VAL A 59 16.63 5.76 3.83
N VAL A 60 16.11 5.07 4.84
CA VAL A 60 15.59 5.61 6.10
C VAL A 60 16.15 4.86 7.30
N CYS A 61 16.24 5.55 8.45
CA CYS A 61 16.64 4.92 9.71
C CYS A 61 15.48 4.12 10.34
N GLY A 62 15.80 3.35 11.39
CA GLY A 62 14.81 2.49 12.07
C GLY A 62 13.66 3.30 12.67
N ALA A 63 13.97 4.46 13.24
CA ALA A 63 12.97 5.37 13.81
C ALA A 63 12.01 5.92 12.74
N CYS A 64 12.51 6.28 11.56
CA CYS A 64 11.70 6.81 10.46
C CYS A 64 10.93 5.73 9.68
N SER A 65 11.07 4.46 10.03
CA SER A 65 10.45 3.33 9.32
C SER A 65 9.94 2.26 10.27
N ASN A 66 9.48 2.65 11.46
CA ASN A 66 9.01 1.75 12.50
C ASN A 66 7.61 1.14 12.22
N ARG A 67 7.00 1.46 11.07
CA ARG A 67 5.67 0.96 10.67
C ARG A 67 5.75 0.06 9.45
N LYS A 68 4.71 -0.76 9.29
CA LYS A 68 4.50 -1.62 8.12
C LYS A 68 3.11 -1.38 7.57
N PHE A 69 2.96 -1.52 6.25
CA PHE A 69 1.71 -1.33 5.55
C PHE A 69 1.51 -2.43 4.50
N LEU A 70 0.28 -2.88 4.28
CA LEU A 70 -0.02 -3.88 3.25
C LEU A 70 -0.06 -3.20 1.88
N LEU A 71 0.96 -3.46 1.07
CA LEU A 71 1.02 -2.99 -0.31
C LEU A 71 0.47 -4.10 -1.22
N SER A 72 -0.86 -4.15 -1.39
CA SER A 72 -1.57 -5.27 -2.05
C SER A 72 -1.10 -5.56 -3.48
N TYR A 73 -0.49 -4.58 -4.17
CA TYR A 73 0.07 -4.77 -5.50
C TYR A 73 1.47 -5.41 -5.51
N GLN A 74 2.12 -5.57 -4.34
CA GLN A 74 3.52 -6.00 -4.21
C GLN A 74 3.68 -7.23 -3.31
N ALA A 75 2.90 -7.37 -2.23
CA ALA A 75 2.95 -8.53 -1.36
C ALA A 75 1.66 -8.71 -0.55
N GLU A 76 1.35 -9.95 -0.19
CA GLU A 76 0.23 -10.33 0.69
C GLU A 76 0.54 -10.08 2.18
N ARG A 77 1.76 -9.65 2.51
CA ARG A 77 2.20 -9.36 3.88
C ARG A 77 2.58 -7.89 4.05
N PRO A 78 2.38 -7.29 5.23
CA PRO A 78 2.79 -5.91 5.50
C PRO A 78 4.30 -5.68 5.26
N LEU A 79 4.62 -4.68 4.46
CA LEU A 79 5.97 -4.27 4.11
C LEU A 79 6.38 -3.01 4.87
N ARG A 80 7.68 -2.90 5.18
CA ARG A 80 8.22 -1.71 5.86
C ARG A 80 8.05 -0.48 4.98
N VAL A 81 7.47 0.57 5.54
CA VAL A 81 7.33 1.87 4.89
C VAL A 81 7.88 2.96 5.81
N CYS A 82 8.31 4.08 5.25
CA CYS A 82 8.61 5.25 6.05
C CYS A 82 7.33 5.87 6.62
N ILE A 83 7.46 6.72 7.62
CA ILE A 83 6.32 7.37 8.30
C ILE A 83 5.47 8.15 7.29
N SER A 84 6.08 8.98 6.44
CA SER A 84 5.34 9.74 5.42
C SER A 84 4.50 8.86 4.49
N CYS A 85 5.05 7.74 4.01
CA CYS A 85 4.30 6.79 3.19
C CYS A 85 3.20 6.10 3.98
N TYR A 86 3.44 5.75 5.25
CA TYR A 86 2.41 5.15 6.09
C TYR A 86 1.20 6.08 6.22
N ASP A 87 1.43 7.35 6.56
CA ASP A 87 0.36 8.32 6.78
C ASP A 87 -0.44 8.59 5.50
N ALA A 88 0.25 8.72 4.36
CA ALA A 88 -0.40 8.89 3.05
C ALA A 88 -1.27 7.67 2.67
N LEU A 89 -0.76 6.46 2.88
CA LEU A 89 -1.49 5.23 2.56
C LEU A 89 -2.68 5.00 3.49
N THR A 90 -2.54 5.32 4.79
CA THR A 90 -3.65 5.26 5.75
C THR A 90 -4.74 6.26 5.40
N ALA A 91 -4.39 7.48 5.00
CA ALA A 91 -5.36 8.46 4.52
C ALA A 91 -6.11 7.97 3.27
N GLN A 92 -5.39 7.40 2.30
CA GLN A 92 -6.00 6.82 1.09
C GLN A 92 -6.96 5.66 1.41
N GLN A 93 -6.63 4.81 2.38
CA GLN A 93 -7.53 3.72 2.81
C GLN A 93 -8.80 4.25 3.49
N ALA A 94 -8.68 5.27 4.33
CA ALA A 94 -9.85 5.87 4.99
C ALA A 94 -10.80 6.52 3.97
N GLU A 95 -10.28 7.17 2.94
CA GLU A 95 -11.09 7.73 1.86
C GLU A 95 -11.72 6.63 0.98
N ALA A 96 -11.00 5.55 0.69
CA ALA A 96 -11.54 4.40 -0.03
C ALA A 96 -12.71 3.75 0.71
N ASP A 97 -12.60 3.59 2.03
CA ASP A 97 -13.66 3.03 2.88
C ASP A 97 -14.90 3.94 2.92
N ARG A 98 -14.71 5.27 2.99
CA ARG A 98 -15.80 6.26 2.92
C ARG A 98 -16.51 6.29 1.57
N SER A 99 -15.77 6.07 0.50
CA SER A 99 -16.30 6.05 -0.87
C SER A 99 -16.93 4.71 -1.27
N SER A 100 -16.74 3.67 -0.44
CA SER A 100 -17.41 2.39 -0.64
C SER A 100 -18.88 2.55 -0.26
N PRO A 101 -19.84 2.21 -1.15
CA PRO A 101 -21.24 2.14 -0.72
C PRO A 101 -21.33 1.15 0.44
N PRO A 102 -22.17 1.40 1.45
CA PRO A 102 -22.35 0.44 2.54
C PRO A 102 -22.65 -0.93 1.91
N PRO A 103 -22.15 -2.04 2.50
CA PRO A 103 -22.58 -3.35 2.06
C PRO A 103 -24.10 -3.33 2.10
N SER A 104 -24.72 -3.47 0.93
CA SER A 104 -26.17 -3.56 0.77
C SER A 104 -26.59 -4.76 1.59
N THR A 105 -26.95 -4.52 2.86
CA THR A 105 -27.64 -5.48 3.68
C THR A 105 -28.91 -5.79 2.93
N PHE A 106 -28.91 -6.95 2.29
CA PHE A 106 -30.12 -7.51 1.72
C PHE A 106 -31.17 -7.52 2.83
N VAL A 107 -32.12 -6.61 2.72
CA VAL A 107 -33.38 -6.68 3.45
C VAL A 107 -34.05 -7.96 2.95
N THR A 108 -33.96 -9.04 3.73
CA THR A 108 -34.88 -10.16 3.57
C THR A 108 -36.22 -9.73 4.18
N PRO A 109 -37.32 -9.73 3.40
CA PRO A 109 -38.62 -9.45 3.95
C PRO A 109 -39.09 -10.68 4.75
N SER A 110 -39.44 -10.43 6.01
CA SER A 110 -40.52 -11.04 6.77
C SER A 110 -41.15 -12.30 6.17
N GLN A 111 -40.86 -13.47 6.75
CA GLN A 111 -41.86 -14.51 6.92
C GLN A 111 -41.78 -15.07 8.35
N ARG A 112 -42.65 -14.50 9.18
CA ARG A 112 -43.29 -15.17 10.33
C ARG A 112 -43.70 -16.59 9.93
N SER A 113 -43.18 -17.63 10.59
CA SER A 113 -43.95 -18.77 11.11
C SER A 113 -43.04 -19.83 11.74
N GLN A 114 -43.24 -20.08 13.04
CA GLN A 114 -43.33 -21.40 13.69
C GLN A 114 -42.16 -22.40 13.46
N TYR A 115 -41.26 -22.47 14.44
CA TYR A 115 -40.70 -23.77 14.84
C TYR A 115 -41.17 -24.09 16.26
N GLU A 116 -42.39 -24.62 16.33
CA GLU A 116 -42.83 -25.36 17.49
C GLU A 116 -42.14 -26.73 17.47
N VAL A 117 -41.25 -26.92 18.44
CA VAL A 117 -40.91 -28.17 19.15
C VAL A 117 -41.24 -29.47 18.40
N CYS A 118 -40.23 -30.09 17.79
CA CYS A 118 -40.29 -31.51 17.45
C CYS A 118 -39.85 -32.35 18.66
N SER A 119 -40.82 -32.68 19.53
CA SER A 119 -40.73 -33.76 20.51
C SER A 119 -42.05 -34.52 20.46
N ARG A 120 -42.12 -35.56 19.63
CA ARG A 120 -43.22 -36.53 19.64
C ARG A 120 -42.83 -37.77 20.44
N PRO A 121 -43.83 -38.46 21.02
CA PRO A 121 -43.68 -39.57 21.98
C PRO A 121 -43.22 -40.88 21.36
#